data_AF-A0A957E5F9-F1
#
_entry.id   AF-A0A957E5F9-F1
#
_cell.length_a   1.000
_cell.length_b   1.000
_cell.length_c   1.000
_cell.angle_alpha   90.00
_cell.angle_beta   90.00
_cell.angle_gamma   90.00
#
_symmetry.space_group_name_H-M   'P 1'
#
loop_
_entity.id
_entity.type
_entity.pdbx_description
1 polymer ?
#
loop_
_entity_poly.entity_id
_entity_poly.type
_entity_poly.pdbx_seq_one_letter_code
_entity_poly.pdbx_strand_id
1 'polypeptide(L)'
;RVLADNGRFYAATNGKDHLRELRQLYQRFMPEIPGATSFFDTSFSLENGRSQLETTFPTVKLLTYPDSLEVTEVQPLLDYILSSSEMRATLSSAALVKIEDYVNQTIRQRGAFHITKSSGLFVAS
;
A
#
# COMPACT_ATOMS: atom_id res chain seq x y z
N ARG A 1 12.24 -23.06 18.77
CA ARG A 1 11.80 -21.64 18.86
C ARG A 1 13.05 -20.79 19.15
N VAL A 2 13.26 -19.65 18.48
CA VAL A 2 14.51 -18.83 18.59
C VAL A 2 14.37 -17.57 19.46
N LEU A 3 13.15 -17.24 19.90
CA LEU A 3 12.89 -16.10 20.77
C LEU A 3 13.20 -16.46 22.23
N ALA A 4 14.03 -15.65 22.89
CA ALA A 4 14.31 -15.77 24.33
C ALA A 4 13.04 -15.52 25.17
N ASP A 5 13.07 -15.91 26.44
CA ASP A 5 11.90 -15.87 27.35
C ASP A 5 11.26 -14.48 27.49
N ASN A 6 12.05 -13.41 27.34
CA ASN A 6 11.58 -12.01 27.35
C ASN A 6 11.76 -11.30 25.99
N GLY A 7 11.96 -12.08 24.92
CA GLY A 7 12.10 -11.54 23.59
C GLY A 7 10.79 -10.93 23.10
N ARG A 8 10.90 -9.94 22.21
CA ARG A 8 9.75 -9.31 21.57
C ARG A 8 9.78 -9.57 20.08
N PHE A 9 8.61 -9.85 19.53
CA PHE A 9 8.38 -9.94 18.10
C PHE A 9 7.79 -8.62 17.59
N TYR A 10 8.33 -8.16 16.45
CA TYR A 10 7.92 -6.93 15.79
C TYR A 10 7.58 -7.24 14.34
N ALA A 11 6.34 -6.95 13.92
CA ALA A 11 5.90 -7.11 12.54
C ALA A 11 5.21 -5.86 12.03
N ALA A 12 5.85 -5.17 11.10
CA ALA A 12 5.23 -4.08 10.36
C ALA A 12 4.41 -4.64 9.21
N THR A 13 3.21 -4.09 9.00
CA THR A 13 2.38 -4.45 7.85
C THR A 13 1.47 -3.30 7.46
N ASN A 14 0.82 -3.46 6.30
CA ASN A 14 -0.15 -2.55 5.74
C ASN A 14 -1.57 -3.00 6.06
N GLY A 15 -2.49 -2.04 6.10
CA GLY A 15 -3.93 -2.31 6.17
C GLY A 15 -4.55 -2.37 4.78
N LYS A 16 -5.79 -2.83 4.70
CA LYS A 16 -6.54 -2.96 3.44
C LYS A 16 -6.64 -1.65 2.66
N ASP A 17 -6.65 -0.51 3.35
CA ASP A 17 -6.81 0.82 2.74
C ASP A 17 -5.48 1.46 2.32
N HIS A 18 -4.34 0.77 2.51
CA HIS A 18 -3.03 1.27 2.14
C HIS A 18 -2.95 1.54 0.62
N LEU A 19 -2.56 2.75 0.23
CA LEU A 19 -2.41 3.20 -1.16
C LEU A 19 -3.67 2.99 -2.01
N ARG A 20 -4.86 3.14 -1.43
CA ARG A 20 -6.15 2.91 -2.12
C ARG A 20 -6.32 3.75 -3.39
N GLU A 21 -5.73 4.94 -3.44
CA GLU A 21 -5.81 5.82 -4.61
C GLU A 21 -5.06 5.22 -5.81
N LEU A 22 -3.96 4.49 -5.60
CA LEU A 22 -3.29 3.75 -6.67
C LEU A 22 -4.17 2.61 -7.20
N ARG A 23 -4.85 1.88 -6.31
CA ARG A 23 -5.84 0.87 -6.74
C ARG A 23 -6.91 1.47 -7.65
N GLN A 24 -7.42 2.63 -7.26
CA GLN A 24 -8.44 3.33 -8.05
C GLN A 24 -7.90 3.78 -9.41
N LEU A 25 -6.65 4.23 -9.50
CA LEU A 25 -6.00 4.53 -10.79
C LEU A 25 -5.94 3.28 -11.67
N TYR A 26 -5.49 2.15 -11.13
CA TYR A 26 -5.38 0.90 -11.89
C TYR A 26 -6.74 0.39 -12.35
N GLN A 27 -7.74 0.37 -11.46
CA GLN A 27 -9.11 -0.01 -11.83
C GLN A 27 -9.70 0.89 -12.93
N ARG A 28 -9.39 2.18 -12.88
CA ARG A 28 -9.91 3.15 -13.84
C ARG A 28 -9.23 3.09 -15.20
N PHE A 29 -7.91 2.89 -15.23
CA PHE A 29 -7.11 3.05 -16.45
C PHE A 29 -6.54 1.74 -16.99
N MET A 30 -6.68 0.64 -16.25
CA MET A 30 -6.28 -0.72 -16.63
C MET A 30 -7.41 -1.75 -16.36
N PRO A 31 -8.68 -1.47 -16.73
CA PRO A 31 -9.80 -2.35 -16.37
C PRO A 31 -9.70 -3.76 -16.99
N GLU A 32 -8.99 -3.89 -18.11
CA GLU A 32 -8.82 -5.13 -18.86
C GLU A 32 -7.77 -6.08 -18.27
N ILE A 33 -7.15 -5.73 -17.14
CA ILE A 33 -6.07 -6.51 -16.53
C ILE A 33 -6.61 -7.17 -15.26
N PRO A 34 -6.97 -8.46 -15.32
CA PRO A 34 -7.44 -9.19 -14.16
C PRO A 34 -6.37 -9.18 -13.07
N GLY A 35 -6.76 -8.81 -11.84
CA GLY A 35 -5.82 -8.79 -10.71
C GLY A 35 -4.85 -7.62 -10.71
N ALA A 36 -5.08 -6.54 -11.47
CA ALA A 36 -4.25 -5.32 -11.38
C ALA A 36 -4.16 -4.71 -9.96
N THR A 37 -5.04 -5.14 -9.05
CA THR A 37 -5.03 -4.76 -7.62
C THR A 37 -4.68 -5.91 -6.67
N SER A 38 -4.23 -7.06 -7.15
CA SER A 38 -3.93 -8.23 -6.31
C SER A 38 -2.73 -8.02 -5.39
N PHE A 39 -1.77 -7.16 -5.76
CA PHE A 39 -0.61 -6.80 -4.91
C PHE A 39 -0.98 -6.11 -3.60
N PHE A 40 -2.22 -5.64 -3.48
CA PHE A 40 -2.72 -5.03 -2.25
C PHE A 40 -3.32 -6.05 -1.28
N ASP A 41 -3.52 -7.30 -1.72
CA ASP A 41 -4.02 -8.38 -0.89
C ASP A 41 -2.85 -9.09 -0.20
N THR A 42 -2.76 -8.90 1.11
CA THR A 42 -1.73 -9.52 1.95
C THR A 42 -2.34 -10.61 2.82
N SER A 43 -1.66 -11.76 2.93
CA SER A 43 -2.05 -12.80 3.90
C SER A 43 -1.96 -12.31 5.35
N PHE A 44 -1.14 -11.29 5.64
CA PHE A 44 -0.97 -10.68 6.94
C PHE A 44 -1.12 -9.15 6.85
N SER A 45 -2.17 -8.60 7.47
CA SER A 45 -2.54 -7.18 7.43
C SER A 45 -2.83 -6.61 8.82
N LEU A 46 -3.12 -5.31 8.91
CA LEU A 46 -3.57 -4.70 10.17
C LEU A 46 -4.89 -5.29 10.68
N GLU A 47 -5.76 -5.73 9.77
CA GLU A 47 -7.09 -6.25 10.08
C GLU A 47 -7.06 -7.68 10.59
N ASN A 48 -6.15 -8.52 10.09
CA ASN A 48 -6.09 -9.95 10.44
C ASN A 48 -4.84 -10.33 11.25
N GLY A 49 -3.83 -9.46 11.33
CA GLY A 49 -2.53 -9.81 11.91
C GLY A 49 -2.60 -10.08 13.41
N ARG A 50 -3.51 -9.40 14.12
CA ARG A 50 -3.77 -9.64 15.55
C ARG A 50 -4.16 -11.08 15.82
N SER A 51 -5.21 -11.57 15.15
CA SER A 51 -5.74 -12.92 15.40
C SER A 51 -4.73 -14.00 15.02
N GLN A 52 -3.92 -13.77 13.98
CA GLN A 52 -2.82 -14.66 13.62
C GLN A 52 -1.75 -14.72 14.71
N LEU A 53 -1.34 -13.57 15.27
CA LEU A 53 -0.29 -13.53 16.29
C LEU A 53 -0.74 -14.05 17.65
N GLU A 54 -2.00 -13.84 18.02
CA GLU A 54 -2.58 -14.32 19.29
C GLU A 54 -2.62 -15.87 19.38
N THR A 55 -2.42 -16.58 18.26
CA THR A 55 -2.23 -18.05 18.27
C THR A 55 -0.92 -18.50 18.94
N THR A 56 0.07 -17.61 19.00
CA THR A 56 1.43 -17.92 19.45
C THR A 56 1.89 -17.05 20.61
N PHE A 57 1.47 -15.78 20.63
CA PHE A 57 1.88 -14.79 21.62
C PHE A 57 0.72 -14.46 22.57
N PRO A 58 0.90 -14.54 23.89
CA PRO A 58 -0.13 -14.17 24.85
C PRO A 58 -0.45 -12.67 24.85
N THR A 59 0.51 -11.82 24.47
CA THR A 59 0.27 -10.38 24.35
C THR A 59 0.54 -9.91 22.93
N VAL A 60 -0.44 -9.20 22.34
CA VAL A 60 -0.31 -8.57 21.02
C VAL A 60 -0.83 -7.13 21.10
N LYS A 61 0.02 -6.17 20.75
CA LYS A 61 -0.33 -4.75 20.62
C LYS A 61 -0.17 -4.29 19.18
N LEU A 62 -1.14 -3.56 18.67
CA LEU A 62 -1.02 -2.85 17.41
C LEU A 62 -0.70 -1.38 17.67
N LEU A 63 0.33 -0.86 17.01
CA LEU A 63 0.66 0.55 16.93
C LEU A 63 0.36 1.01 15.50
N THR A 64 -0.73 1.75 15.31
CA THR A 64 -1.03 2.35 14.00
C THR A 64 -0.11 3.54 13.76
N TYR A 65 0.32 3.72 12.51
CA TYR A 65 1.15 4.83 12.08
C TYR A 65 0.34 5.76 11.17
N PRO A 66 -0.22 6.88 11.69
CA PRO A 66 -1.02 7.80 10.90
C PRO A 66 -0.12 8.60 9.97
N ASP A 67 -0.25 8.36 8.67
CA ASP A 67 0.56 9.00 7.64
C ASP A 67 -0.20 9.08 6.31
N SER A 68 0.26 9.95 5.43
CA SER A 68 -0.22 10.08 4.05
C SER A 68 0.90 10.61 3.15
N LEU A 69 0.67 10.62 1.85
CA LEU A 69 1.57 11.25 0.90
C LEU A 69 0.82 12.30 0.09
N GLU A 70 1.36 13.51 0.05
CA GLU A 70 0.90 14.55 -0.87
C GLU A 70 1.85 14.60 -2.05
N VAL A 71 1.40 14.08 -3.19
CA VAL A 71 2.20 14.08 -4.42
C VAL A 71 1.98 15.42 -5.13
N THR A 72 3.01 16.25 -5.15
CA THR A 72 2.98 17.57 -5.83
C THR A 72 3.55 17.52 -7.25
N GLU A 73 4.23 16.43 -7.62
CA GLU A 73 4.84 16.22 -8.93
C GLU A 73 4.48 14.82 -9.43
N VAL A 74 4.08 14.70 -10.69
CA VAL A 74 3.61 13.42 -11.23
C VAL A 74 4.75 12.41 -11.43
N GLN A 75 5.95 12.86 -11.79
CA GLN A 75 7.04 11.96 -12.18
C GLN A 75 7.45 11.00 -11.05
N PRO A 76 7.65 11.44 -9.79
CA PRO A 76 7.93 10.52 -8.69
C PRO A 76 6.85 9.45 -8.48
N LEU A 77 5.57 9.76 -8.76
CA LEU A 77 4.49 8.79 -8.67
C LEU A 77 4.57 7.75 -9.79
N LEU A 78 4.85 8.18 -11.02
CA LEU A 78 5.03 7.27 -12.15
C LEU A 78 6.25 6.36 -11.94
N ASP A 79 7.35 6.91 -11.44
CA ASP A 79 8.56 6.15 -11.12
C ASP A 79 8.28 5.10 -10.04
N TYR A 80 7.50 5.45 -9.01
CA TYR A 80 7.06 4.50 -7.99
C TYR A 80 6.17 3.39 -8.57
N ILE A 81 5.20 3.73 -9.42
CA ILE A 81 4.35 2.72 -10.08
C ILE A 81 5.21 1.76 -10.91
N LEU A 82 6.19 2.29 -11.65
CA LEU A 82 7.07 1.51 -12.53
C LEU A 82 8.22 0.80 -11.78
N SER A 83 8.42 1.06 -10.49
CA SER A 83 9.41 0.33 -9.69
C SER A 83 8.99 -1.12 -9.45
N SER A 84 7.71 -1.44 -9.55
CA SER A 84 7.22 -2.81 -9.59
C SER A 84 7.51 -3.44 -10.95
N SER A 85 8.24 -4.55 -10.96
CA SER A 85 8.55 -5.30 -12.19
C SER A 85 7.29 -5.75 -12.92
N GLU A 86 6.24 -6.10 -12.18
CA GLU A 86 4.98 -6.55 -12.74
C GLU A 86 4.19 -5.39 -13.36
N MET A 87 4.14 -4.24 -12.67
CA MET A 87 3.54 -3.04 -13.23
C MET A 87 4.27 -2.59 -14.48
N ARG A 88 5.61 -2.61 -14.46
CA ARG A 88 6.43 -2.25 -15.62
C ARG A 88 6.20 -3.16 -16.84
N ALA A 89 5.89 -4.44 -16.62
CA ALA A 89 5.57 -5.38 -17.69
C ALA A 89 4.13 -5.23 -18.22
N THR A 90 3.21 -4.79 -17.37
CA THR A 90 1.76 -4.87 -17.61
C THR A 90 1.14 -3.52 -18.02
N LEU A 91 1.72 -2.41 -17.56
CA LEU A 91 1.22 -1.07 -17.82
C LEU A 91 1.53 -0.66 -19.26
N SER A 92 0.49 -0.47 -20.06
CA SER A 92 0.63 0.06 -21.42
C SER A 92 0.98 1.55 -21.40
N SER A 93 1.70 2.02 -22.42
CA SER A 93 2.01 3.45 -22.58
C SER A 93 0.75 4.32 -22.62
N ALA A 94 -0.34 3.81 -23.22
CA ALA A 94 -1.62 4.53 -23.26
C ALA A 94 -2.27 4.67 -21.87
N ALA A 95 -2.17 3.64 -21.02
CA ALA A 95 -2.65 3.73 -19.64
C ALA A 95 -1.76 4.66 -18.81
N LEU A 96 -0.44 4.62 -19.00
CA LEU A 96 0.51 5.50 -18.33
C LEU A 96 0.21 6.98 -18.61
N VAL A 97 -0.01 7.36 -19.87
CA VAL A 97 -0.39 8.74 -20.26
C VAL A 97 -1.70 9.16 -19.59
N LYS A 98 -2.72 8.27 -19.54
CA LYS A 98 -3.99 8.59 -18.87
C LYS A 98 -3.84 8.79 -17.36
N ILE A 99 -2.99 7.99 -16.72
CA ILE A 99 -2.66 8.15 -15.29
C ILE A 99 -1.95 9.49 -15.08
N GLU A 100 -0.94 9.79 -15.89
CA GLU A 100 -0.19 11.03 -15.83
C GLU A 100 -1.09 12.26 -15.96
N ASP A 101 -1.95 12.30 -16.98
CA ASP A 101 -2.89 13.39 -17.22
C ASP A 101 -3.84 13.60 -16.06
N TYR A 102 -4.38 12.50 -15.52
CA TYR A 102 -5.33 12.55 -14.40
C TYR A 102 -4.68 13.07 -13.11
N VAL A 103 -3.47 12.59 -12.80
CA VAL A 103 -2.71 13.02 -11.62
C VAL A 103 -2.32 14.50 -11.76
N ASN A 104 -1.78 14.90 -12.92
CA ASN A 104 -1.45 16.30 -13.20
C ASN A 104 -2.66 17.23 -13.08
N GLN A 105 -3.82 16.80 -13.60
CA GLN A 105 -5.06 17.57 -13.45
C GLN A 105 -5.46 17.71 -11.98
N THR A 106 -5.35 16.62 -11.20
CA THR A 106 -5.68 16.64 -9.76
C THR A 106 -4.75 17.58 -9.00
N ILE A 107 -3.44 17.52 -9.27
CA ILE A 107 -2.44 18.43 -8.69
C ILE A 107 -2.77 19.88 -9.02
N ARG A 108 -3.05 20.21 -10.30
CA ARG A 108 -3.42 21.58 -10.70
C ARG A 108 -4.68 22.10 -9.99
N GLN A 109 -5.65 21.23 -9.71
CA GLN A 109 -6.92 21.62 -9.10
C GLN A 109 -6.88 21.68 -7.57
N ARG A 110 -6.07 20.82 -6.93
CA ARG A 110 -6.10 20.60 -5.48
C ARG A 110 -4.78 20.90 -4.78
N GLY A 111 -3.73 21.23 -5.53
CA GLY A 111 -2.37 21.43 -5.03
C GLY A 111 -1.55 20.14 -4.93
N ALA A 112 -2.20 18.99 -4.74
CA ALA A 112 -1.55 17.68 -4.66
C ALA A 112 -2.49 16.53 -5.06
N PHE A 113 -1.90 15.38 -5.38
CA PHE A 113 -2.59 14.10 -5.43
C PHE A 113 -2.35 13.36 -4.10
N HIS A 114 -3.38 13.32 -3.27
CA HIS A 114 -3.34 12.68 -1.96
C HIS A 114 -3.32 11.15 -2.08
N ILE A 115 -2.46 10.50 -1.30
CA ILE A 115 -2.39 9.05 -1.17
C ILE A 115 -2.47 8.64 0.29
N THR A 116 -3.43 7.78 0.60
CA THR A 116 -3.65 7.24 1.94
C THR A 116 -2.59 6.20 2.28
N LYS A 117 -1.95 6.29 3.46
CA LYS A 117 -1.14 5.20 4.01
C LYS A 117 -1.85 4.59 5.20
N SER A 118 -2.17 3.31 5.09
CA SER A 118 -2.64 2.49 6.21
C SER A 118 -1.52 1.53 6.59
N SER A 119 -0.77 1.83 7.64
CA SER A 119 0.37 1.01 8.08
C SER A 119 0.49 1.01 9.59
N GLY A 120 1.16 0.00 10.13
CA GLY A 120 1.33 -0.14 11.56
C GLY A 120 2.29 -1.25 11.94
N LEU A 121 2.56 -1.36 13.23
CA LEU A 121 3.50 -2.28 13.83
C LEU A 121 2.81 -3.11 14.91
N PHE A 122 2.83 -4.43 14.75
CA PHE A 122 2.53 -5.35 15.82
C PHE A 122 3.74 -5.51 16.73
N VAL A 123 3.50 -5.45 18.04
CA VAL A 123 4.47 -5.77 19.09
C VAL A 123 3.88 -6.92 19.90
N ALA A 124 4.57 -8.05 19.92
CA ALA A 124 4.09 -9.27 20.57
C ALA A 124 5.15 -9.89 21.49
N SER A 125 4.70 -10.55 22.54
CA SER A 125 5.50 -11.26 23.54
C SER A 125 4.71 -12.39 24.16
#